data_AF-A0A7G9Z8F8-F1
#
_entry.id   AF-A0A7G9Z8F8-F1
#
_cell.length_a   1.000
_cell.length_b   1.000
_cell.length_c   1.000
_cell.angle_alpha   90.00
_cell.angle_beta   90.00
_cell.angle_gamma   90.00
#
_symmetry.space_group_name_H-M   'P 1'
#
loop_
_entity.id
_entity.type
_entity.pdbx_description
1 polymer ?
#
loop_
_entity_poly.entity_id
_entity_poly.type
_entity_poly.pdbx_seq_one_letter_code
_entity_poly.pdbx_strand_id
1 'polypeptide(L)'
;MDYIIILIDGLIDAVLENLFRFLANIVSYGRILALALCHAALMEVFILLAFMCWGSIAIIGPVIGIIIFVAGNAVVIVLEAIMAGIHTIRLHFYEWFTKFYDGGGVEFSPFRFSRTYTARE
;
A
#
# COMPACT_ATOMS: atom_id res chain seq x y z
N MET A 1 -23.09 -33.42 -26.31
CA MET A 1 -22.27 -33.47 -25.08
C MET A 1 -21.48 -32.18 -24.95
N ASP A 2 -20.70 -31.78 -25.95
CA ASP A 2 -19.81 -30.60 -25.88
C ASP A 2 -20.55 -29.26 -25.69
N TYR A 3 -21.69 -29.03 -26.36
CA TYR A 3 -22.49 -27.81 -26.17
C TYR A 3 -23.07 -27.65 -24.77
N ILE A 4 -23.41 -28.76 -24.10
CA ILE A 4 -23.94 -28.73 -22.74
C ILE A 4 -22.82 -28.39 -21.76
N ILE A 5 -21.60 -28.89 -22.00
CA ILE A 5 -20.42 -28.60 -21.18
C ILE A 5 -20.07 -27.10 -21.29
N ILE A 6 -20.04 -26.54 -22.50
CA ILE A 6 -19.77 -25.10 -22.71
C ILE A 6 -20.80 -24.22 -21.99
N LEU A 7 -22.08 -24.62 -22.00
CA LEU A 7 -23.14 -23.88 -21.29
C LEU A 7 -22.96 -23.95 -19.77
N ILE A 8 -22.58 -25.10 -19.23
CA ILE A 8 -22.36 -25.31 -17.80
C ILE A 8 -21.11 -24.56 -17.32
N ASP A 9 -19.98 -24.71 -18.02
CA ASP A 9 -18.73 -24.00 -17.68
C ASP A 9 -18.93 -22.49 -17.76
N GLY A 10 -19.57 -21.99 -18.84
CA GLY A 10 -19.87 -20.56 -18.98
C GLY A 10 -20.80 -20.02 -17.89
N LEU A 11 -21.77 -20.83 -17.42
CA LEU A 11 -22.64 -20.44 -16.30
C LEU A 11 -21.88 -20.40 -14.98
N ILE A 12 -21.00 -21.38 -14.73
CA ILE A 12 -20.18 -21.46 -13.52
C ILE A 12 -19.22 -20.26 -13.45
N ASP A 13 -18.51 -19.98 -14.54
CA ASP A 13 -17.56 -18.86 -14.59
C ASP A 13 -18.27 -17.50 -14.42
N ALA A 14 -19.39 -17.31 -15.11
CA ALA A 14 -20.14 -16.06 -15.07
C ALA A 14 -20.73 -15.77 -13.68
N VAL A 15 -21.23 -16.80 -12.98
CA VAL A 15 -21.96 -16.63 -11.72
C VAL A 15 -21.05 -16.84 -10.51
N LEU A 16 -20.33 -17.96 -10.44
CA LEU A 16 -19.54 -18.30 -9.25
C LEU A 16 -18.17 -17.63 -9.27
N GLU A 17 -17.39 -17.83 -10.33
CA GLU A 17 -16.02 -17.31 -10.38
C GLU A 17 -16.00 -15.78 -10.30
N ASN A 18 -16.83 -15.10 -11.10
CA ASN A 18 -16.86 -13.64 -11.12
C ASN A 18 -17.33 -13.05 -9.77
N LEU A 19 -18.30 -13.69 -9.10
CA LEU A 19 -18.76 -13.27 -7.78
C LEU A 19 -17.66 -13.43 -6.71
N PHE A 20 -17.00 -14.60 -6.67
CA PHE A 20 -15.91 -14.83 -5.73
C PHE A 20 -14.72 -13.92 -6.00
N ARG A 21 -14.40 -13.66 -7.27
CA ARG A 21 -13.35 -12.72 -7.68
C ARG A 21 -13.68 -11.30 -7.23
N PHE A 22 -14.93 -10.87 -7.38
CA PHE A 22 -15.38 -9.57 -6.87
C PHE A 22 -15.27 -9.47 -5.35
N LEU A 23 -15.73 -10.49 -4.62
CA LEU A 23 -15.68 -10.52 -3.16
C LEU A 23 -14.23 -10.54 -2.63
N ALA A 24 -13.37 -11.36 -3.25
CA ALA A 24 -11.95 -11.42 -2.93
C ALA A 24 -11.25 -10.07 -3.14
N ASN A 25 -11.60 -9.35 -4.21
CA ASN A 25 -11.09 -8.00 -4.45
C ASN A 25 -11.52 -7.04 -3.33
N ILE A 26 -12.80 -7.04 -2.93
CA ILE A 26 -13.27 -6.19 -1.81
C ILE A 26 -12.49 -6.49 -0.53
N VAL A 27 -12.33 -7.76 -0.18
CA VAL A 27 -11.59 -8.18 1.02
C VAL A 27 -10.12 -7.76 0.93
N SER A 28 -9.51 -7.76 -0.26
CA SER A 28 -8.12 -7.28 -0.46
C SER A 28 -7.94 -5.81 -0.07
N TYR A 29 -8.93 -4.96 -0.35
CA TYR A 29 -8.94 -3.56 0.13
C TYR A 29 -9.08 -3.44 1.65
N GLY A 30 -9.45 -4.50 2.37
CA GLY A 30 -9.37 -4.54 3.83
C GLY A 30 -7.96 -4.27 4.38
N ARG A 31 -6.91 -4.43 3.56
CA ARG A 31 -5.52 -4.14 3.96
C ARG A 31 -5.28 -2.67 4.29
N ILE A 32 -5.86 -1.72 3.55
CA ILE A 32 -5.69 -0.30 3.86
C ILE A 32 -6.38 0.08 5.18
N LEU A 33 -7.51 -0.57 5.48
CA LEU A 33 -8.19 -0.43 6.77
C LEU A 33 -7.32 -0.98 7.91
N ALA A 34 -6.72 -2.16 7.73
CA ALA A 34 -5.84 -2.76 8.73
C ALA A 34 -4.62 -1.86 9.05
N LEU A 35 -4.01 -1.25 8.03
CA LEU A 35 -2.91 -0.29 8.21
C LEU A 35 -3.38 0.96 8.97
N ALA A 36 -4.56 1.49 8.65
CA ALA A 36 -5.12 2.65 9.37
C ALA A 36 -5.39 2.34 10.86
N LEU A 37 -5.91 1.14 11.17
CA LEU A 37 -6.12 0.70 12.54
C LEU A 37 -4.80 0.51 13.31
N CYS A 38 -3.79 -0.09 12.67
CA CYS A 38 -2.46 -0.26 13.24
C CYS A 38 -1.81 1.10 13.55
N HIS A 39 -1.89 2.05 12.61
CA HIS A 39 -1.40 3.41 12.80
C HIS A 39 -2.06 4.07 14.03
N ALA A 40 -3.39 4.05 14.12
CA ALA A 40 -4.10 4.65 15.26
C ALA A 40 -3.67 4.02 16.60
N ALA A 41 -3.62 2.68 16.66
CA ALA A 41 -3.24 1.97 17.88
C ALA A 41 -1.78 2.24 18.30
N LEU A 42 -0.83 2.27 17.36
CA LEU A 42 0.57 2.54 17.66
C LEU A 42 0.80 3.97 18.16
N MET A 43 0.16 4.96 17.52
CA MET A 43 0.26 6.35 17.97
C MET A 43 -0.30 6.50 19.39
N GLU A 44 -1.43 5.86 19.70
CA GLU A 44 -2.02 5.87 21.04
C GLU A 44 -1.06 5.32 22.10
N VAL A 45 -0.38 4.19 21.83
CA VAL A 45 0.56 3.58 22.77
C VAL A 45 1.74 4.52 23.09
N PHE A 46 2.32 5.17 22.08
CA PHE A 46 3.43 6.11 22.32
C PHE A 46 3.00 7.37 23.07
N ILE A 47 1.77 7.85 22.82
CA ILE A 47 1.19 8.97 23.55
C ILE A 47 0.96 8.59 25.02
N LEU A 48 0.39 7.41 25.30
CA LEU A 48 0.18 6.92 26.65
C LEU A 48 1.52 6.78 27.40
N LEU A 49 2.53 6.20 26.76
CA LEU A 49 3.87 6.05 27.33
C LEU A 49 4.49 7.41 27.70
N ALA A 50 4.35 8.42 26.82
CA ALA A 50 4.81 9.77 27.09
C ALA A 50 4.13 10.40 28.31
N PHE A 51 2.81 10.23 28.45
CA PHE A 51 2.07 10.72 29.62
C PHE A 51 2.46 10.01 30.92
N MET A 52 2.73 8.70 30.87
CA MET A 52 3.20 7.95 32.04
C MET A 52 4.57 8.45 32.51
N CYS A 53 5.48 8.78 31.59
CA CYS A 53 6.78 9.34 31.91
C CYS A 53 6.68 10.76 32.51
N TRP A 54 5.68 11.54 32.12
CA TRP A 54 5.45 12.89 32.66
C TRP A 54 5.16 12.90 34.17
N GLY A 55 4.49 11.86 34.68
CA GLY A 55 4.08 11.75 36.08
C GLY A 55 5.12 11.19 37.05
N SER A 56 6.28 10.70 36.58
CA SER A 56 7.21 9.94 37.44
C SER A 56 8.19 10.81 38.24
N ILE A 57 8.77 11.86 37.62
CA ILE A 57 9.80 12.71 38.21
C ILE A 57 9.57 14.16 37.76
N ALA A 58 9.43 15.10 38.72
CA ALA A 58 8.97 16.47 38.47
C ALA A 58 9.73 17.27 37.39
N ILE A 59 11.03 17.00 37.17
CA ILE A 59 11.87 17.74 36.21
C ILE A 59 12.35 16.85 35.05
N ILE A 60 12.73 15.60 35.34
CA ILE A 60 13.30 14.69 34.33
C ILE A 60 12.20 13.98 33.51
N GLY A 61 11.06 13.69 34.14
CA GLY A 61 9.93 13.00 33.52
C GLY A 61 9.36 13.71 32.30
N PRO A 62 9.09 15.03 32.35
CA PRO A 62 8.58 15.80 31.21
C PRO A 62 9.54 15.81 30.00
N VAL A 63 10.85 15.92 30.24
CA VAL A 63 11.86 15.93 29.17
C VAL A 63 11.89 14.59 28.44
N ILE A 64 11.90 13.49 29.19
CA ILE A 64 11.86 12.13 28.62
C ILE A 64 10.52 11.90 27.89
N GLY A 65 9.40 12.36 28.45
CA GLY A 65 8.08 12.25 27.83
C GLY A 65 8.01 12.94 26.46
N ILE A 66 8.56 14.15 26.32
CA ILE A 66 8.63 14.86 25.04
C ILE A 66 9.48 14.10 24.02
N ILE A 67 10.63 13.56 24.45
CA ILE A 67 11.51 12.78 23.57
C ILE A 67 10.78 11.53 23.07
N ILE A 68 10.12 10.78 23.95
CA ILE A 68 9.35 9.58 23.60
C ILE A 68 8.20 9.94 22.65
N PHE A 69 7.48 11.02 22.92
CA PHE A 69 6.40 11.48 22.06
C PHE A 69 6.92 11.81 20.65
N VAL A 70 7.96 12.63 20.53
CA VAL A 70 8.46 13.04 19.20
C VAL A 70 9.14 11.87 18.48
N ALA A 71 10.07 11.18 19.13
CA ALA A 71 10.83 10.11 18.51
C ALA A 71 9.97 8.87 18.23
N GLY A 72 9.09 8.49 19.16
CA GLY A 72 8.20 7.34 19.01
C GLY A 72 7.22 7.51 17.86
N ASN A 73 6.51 8.64 17.83
CA ASN A 73 5.57 8.93 16.74
C ASN A 73 6.29 9.09 15.38
N ALA A 74 7.50 9.69 15.36
CA ALA A 74 8.28 9.80 14.13
C ALA A 74 8.67 8.43 13.56
N VAL A 75 9.10 7.48 14.42
CA VAL A 75 9.43 6.12 13.99
C VAL A 75 8.20 5.40 13.43
N VAL A 76 7.04 5.51 14.10
CA VAL A 76 5.78 4.92 13.61
C VAL A 76 5.44 5.45 12.23
N ILE A 77 5.50 6.77 12.03
CA ILE A 77 5.18 7.40 10.74
C ILE A 77 6.10 6.88 9.62
N VAL A 78 7.41 6.79 9.86
CA VAL A 78 8.37 6.33 8.83
C VAL A 78 8.12 4.88 8.46
N LEU A 79 7.94 4.00 9.45
CA LEU A 79 7.71 2.58 9.20
C LEU A 79 6.37 2.33 8.50
N GLU A 80 5.29 2.96 8.97
CA GLU A 80 3.96 2.84 8.38
C GLU A 80 3.91 3.44 6.97
N ALA A 81 4.61 4.55 6.69
CA ALA A 81 4.64 5.14 5.36
C ALA A 81 5.25 4.18 4.31
N ILE A 82 6.33 3.47 4.66
CA ILE A 82 6.95 2.47 3.79
C ILE A 82 5.98 1.30 3.56
N MET A 83 5.37 0.79 4.64
CA MET A 83 4.42 -0.31 4.58
C MET A 83 3.20 0.05 3.72
N ALA A 84 2.57 1.19 3.99
CA ALA A 84 1.45 1.70 3.24
C ALA A 84 1.79 1.89 1.75
N GLY A 85 2.99 2.37 1.43
CA GLY A 85 3.48 2.47 0.05
C GLY A 85 3.48 1.12 -0.68
N ILE A 86 4.10 0.10 -0.08
CA ILE A 86 4.19 -1.25 -0.66
C ILE A 86 2.80 -1.88 -0.84
N HIS A 87 1.93 -1.74 0.17
CA HIS A 87 0.58 -2.29 0.11
C HIS A 87 -0.28 -1.60 -0.94
N THR A 88 -0.14 -0.27 -1.07
CA THR A 88 -0.84 0.52 -2.10
C THR A 88 -0.42 0.07 -3.50
N ILE A 89 0.89 -0.07 -3.74
CA ILE A 89 1.42 -0.54 -5.03
C ILE A 89 0.87 -1.93 -5.36
N ARG A 90 0.84 -2.85 -4.39
CA ARG A 90 0.27 -4.18 -4.59
C ARG A 90 -1.18 -4.10 -5.03
N LEU A 91 -2.00 -3.27 -4.37
CA LEU A 91 -3.41 -3.16 -4.72
C LEU A 91 -3.60 -2.62 -6.15
N HIS A 92 -2.77 -1.65 -6.55
CA HIS A 92 -2.79 -1.09 -7.90
C HIS A 92 -2.42 -2.14 -8.95
N PHE A 93 -1.32 -2.87 -8.76
CA PHE A 93 -0.85 -3.86 -9.73
C PHE A 93 -1.75 -5.10 -9.82
N TYR A 94 -2.26 -5.60 -8.69
CA TYR A 94 -2.98 -6.88 -8.69
C TYR A 94 -4.48 -6.73 -8.88
N GLU A 95 -5.13 -5.69 -8.32
CA GLU A 95 -6.60 -5.58 -8.39
C GLU A 95 -7.09 -4.44 -9.29
N TRP A 96 -6.33 -3.36 -9.47
CA TRP A 96 -6.77 -2.23 -10.31
C TRP A 96 -6.33 -2.36 -11.77
N PHE A 97 -5.03 -2.53 -12.03
CA PHE A 97 -4.50 -2.58 -13.40
C PHE A 97 -4.99 -3.80 -14.17
N THR A 98 -5.20 -4.94 -13.52
CA THR A 98 -5.72 -6.16 -14.17
C THR A 98 -7.13 -6.05 -14.74
N LYS A 99 -7.86 -4.94 -14.46
CA LYS A 99 -9.21 -4.71 -15.00
C LYS A 99 -9.23 -3.88 -16.28
N PHE A 100 -8.22 -3.02 -16.49
CA PHE A 100 -8.25 -2.01 -17.56
C PHE A 100 -6.97 -1.96 -18.38
N TYR A 101 -5.87 -2.45 -17.84
CA TYR A 101 -4.57 -2.49 -18.50
C TYR A 101 -4.32 -3.92 -18.97
N ASP A 102 -4.34 -4.11 -20.29
CA ASP A 102 -3.86 -5.34 -20.90
C ASP A 102 -2.39 -5.16 -21.25
N GLY A 103 -1.57 -6.15 -20.89
CA GLY A 103 -0.13 -6.06 -21.03
C GLY A 103 0.27 -6.06 -22.51
N GLY A 104 0.93 -4.99 -22.96
CA GLY A 104 1.43 -4.92 -24.34
C GLY A 104 1.69 -3.50 -24.82
N GLY A 105 2.39 -3.39 -25.94
CA GLY A 105 2.77 -2.11 -26.54
C GLY A 105 4.20 -2.15 -27.07
N VAL A 106 4.50 -1.31 -28.06
CA VAL A 106 5.87 -1.10 -28.53
C VAL A 106 6.46 0.04 -27.71
N GLU A 107 7.58 -0.20 -27.03
CA GLU A 107 8.30 0.85 -26.32
C GLU A 107 8.65 1.96 -27.31
N PHE A 108 8.23 3.19 -26.99
CA PHE A 108 8.50 4.33 -27.84
C PHE A 108 10.01 4.64 -27.80
N SER A 109 10.70 4.35 -28.92
CA SER A 109 12.09 4.73 -29.12
C SER A 109 12.16 6.01 -29.97
N PRO A 110 12.32 7.20 -29.35
CA PRO A 110 12.47 8.43 -30.10
C PRO A 110 13.79 8.42 -30.87
N PHE A 111 13.78 8.97 -32.08
CA PHE A 111 14.98 9.20 -32.86
C PHE A 111 15.93 10.17 -32.10
N ARG A 112 17.05 9.65 -31.60
CA ARG A 112 18.11 10.43 -30.93
C ARG A 112 19.33 10.56 -31.85
N PHE A 113 19.73 11.79 -32.16
CA PHE A 113 21.06 12.07 -32.72
C PHE A 113 22.09 12.12 -31.58
N SER A 114 22.99 11.13 -31.51
CA SER A 114 24.20 11.23 -30.68
C SER A 114 25.22 12.12 -31.40
N ARG A 115 25.31 13.40 -31.00
CA ARG A 115 26.36 14.29 -31.50
C ARG A 115 27.63 14.11 -30.66
N THR A 116 28.49 13.19 -31.08
CA THR A 116 29.78 12.93 -30.41
C THR A 116 30.91 13.86 -30.88
N TYR A 117 30.73 14.61 -31.98
CA TYR A 117 31.75 15.52 -32.51
C TYR A 117 31.13 16.88 -32.87
N THR A 118 30.94 17.72 -31.86
CA THR A 118 30.89 19.17 -32.08
C THR A 118 31.94 19.77 -31.16
N ALA A 119 33.19 19.75 -31.63
CA ALA A 119 34.19 20.68 -31.13
C ALA A 119 33.65 22.08 -31.41
N ARG A 120 33.31 22.79 -30.34
CA ARG A 120 32.99 24.20 -30.36
C ARG A 120 34.30 24.92 -30.63
N GLU A 121 34.42 25.53 -31.81
CA GLU A 121 35.45 26.54 -32.09
C GLU A 121 35.37 27.69 -31.08
#